data_AF-A0A953PL84-F1
#
_entry.id   AF-A0A953PL84-F1
#
_cell.length_a   1.000
_cell.length_b   1.000
_cell.length_c   1.000
_cell.angle_alpha   90.00
_cell.angle_beta   90.00
_cell.angle_gamma   90.00
#
_symmetry.space_group_name_H-M   'P 1'
#
loop_
_entity.id
_entity.type
_entity.pdbx_description
1 polymer ?
#
loop_
_entity_poly.entity_id
_entity_poly.type
_entity_poly.pdbx_seq_one_letter_code
_entity_poly.pdbx_strand_id
1 'polypeptide(L)'
;MSKRKKPYVICSPCGVQMFIRERAGIAAFESLVEQGRKENVLARLARLEQRYWLKCPECGRSFWASPELVGTKTFSGKVSGYRCPEKNCRGVVPLGERS
;
A
#
# COMPACT_ATOMS: atom_id res chain seq x y z
N MET A 1 15.07 5.39 -39.97
CA MET A 1 14.78 4.93 -38.59
C MET A 1 13.28 4.72 -38.43
N SER A 2 12.82 3.50 -38.12
CA SER A 2 11.38 3.18 -38.10
C SER A 2 10.65 3.77 -36.88
N LYS A 3 9.44 4.32 -37.06
CA LYS A 3 8.57 4.87 -35.99
C LYS A 3 8.12 3.84 -34.94
N ARG A 4 8.33 2.53 -35.18
CA ARG A 4 7.75 1.39 -34.44
C ARG A 4 8.25 1.16 -33.00
N LYS A 5 9.12 2.01 -32.44
CA LYS A 5 9.71 1.79 -31.09
C LYS A 5 9.85 3.06 -30.23
N LYS A 6 9.23 4.18 -30.59
CA LYS A 6 9.37 5.42 -29.81
C LYS A 6 8.39 5.44 -28.63
N PRO A 7 8.86 5.72 -27.40
CA PRO A 7 7.97 5.83 -26.26
C PRO A 7 7.02 7.03 -26.41
N TYR A 8 5.83 6.88 -25.85
CA TYR A 8 4.81 7.92 -25.83
C TYR A 8 3.98 7.81 -24.55
N VAL A 9 3.29 8.88 -24.21
CA VAL A 9 2.31 8.92 -23.13
C VAL A 9 0.95 9.32 -23.70
N ILE A 10 -0.12 8.80 -23.12
CA ILE A 10 -1.50 9.17 -23.47
C ILE A 10 -2.09 9.87 -22.26
N CYS A 11 -2.64 11.07 -22.47
CA CYS A 11 -3.36 11.78 -21.43
C CYS A 11 -4.70 11.08 -21.16
N SER A 12 -4.95 10.62 -19.93
CA SER A 12 -6.18 9.88 -19.62
C SER A 12 -7.47 10.72 -19.75
N PRO A 13 -7.52 12.01 -19.35
CA PRO A 13 -8.74 12.82 -19.50
C PRO A 13 -9.10 13.20 -20.94
N CYS A 14 -8.13 13.44 -21.82
CA CYS A 14 -8.39 13.96 -23.18
C CYS A 14 -7.91 13.05 -24.32
N GLY A 15 -7.24 11.93 -24.03
CA GLY A 15 -6.81 10.94 -25.02
C GLY A 15 -5.64 11.37 -25.92
N VAL A 16 -5.10 12.58 -25.73
CA VAL A 16 -4.00 13.09 -26.56
C VAL A 16 -2.73 12.25 -26.36
N GLN A 17 -2.16 11.77 -27.47
CA GLN A 17 -0.91 11.01 -27.49
C GLN A 17 0.29 11.94 -27.71
N MET A 18 1.22 11.96 -26.76
CA MET A 18 2.45 12.75 -26.81
C MET A 18 3.66 11.83 -26.97
N PHE A 19 4.44 12.03 -28.03
CA PHE A 19 5.65 11.26 -28.30
C PHE A 19 6.86 11.86 -27.57
N ILE A 20 7.61 11.02 -26.87
CA ILE A 20 8.87 11.42 -26.26
C ILE A 20 9.94 11.42 -27.35
N ARG A 21 10.67 12.53 -27.43
CA ARG A 21 11.71 12.80 -28.42
C ARG A 21 13.04 13.03 -27.73
N GLU A 22 14.10 13.08 -28.54
CA GLU A 22 15.49 13.21 -28.10
C GLU A 22 16.02 12.04 -27.26
N ARG A 23 17.32 11.75 -27.39
CA ARG A 23 17.95 10.64 -26.64
C ARG A 23 17.87 10.86 -25.14
N ALA A 24 18.13 12.09 -24.68
CA ALA A 24 18.04 12.45 -23.26
C ALA A 24 16.62 12.28 -22.71
N GLY A 25 15.61 12.69 -23.47
CA GLY A 25 14.20 12.54 -23.08
C GLY A 25 13.76 11.08 -23.00
N ILE A 26 14.19 10.26 -23.97
CA ILE A 26 13.92 8.81 -23.97
C ILE A 26 14.57 8.14 -22.75
N ALA A 27 15.84 8.44 -22.46
CA ALA A 27 16.55 7.86 -21.32
C ALA A 27 15.91 8.27 -19.98
N ALA A 28 15.52 9.54 -19.84
CA ALA A 28 14.82 10.02 -18.64
C ALA A 28 13.47 9.30 -18.45
N PHE A 29 12.70 9.13 -19.54
CA PHE A 29 11.44 8.39 -19.50
C PHE A 29 11.64 6.92 -19.09
N GLU A 30 12.61 6.23 -19.68
CA GLU A 30 12.93 4.84 -19.32
C GLU A 30 13.29 4.71 -17.83
N SER A 31 14.08 5.64 -17.29
CA SER A 31 14.40 5.69 -15.86
C SER A 31 13.17 5.84 -14.99
N LEU A 32 12.20 6.68 -15.37
CA LEU A 32 10.95 6.88 -14.64
C LEU A 32 10.06 5.63 -14.68
N VAL A 33 9.98 4.95 -15.83
CA VAL A 33 9.24 3.68 -15.96
C VAL A 33 9.88 2.60 -15.08
N GLU A 34 11.20 2.49 -15.09
CA GLU A 34 11.91 1.55 -14.23
C GLU A 34 11.78 1.90 -12.74
N GLN A 35 11.79 3.18 -12.38
CA GLN A 35 11.48 3.60 -11.01
C GLN A 35 10.06 3.22 -10.62
N GLY A 36 9.04 3.47 -11.47
CA GLY A 36 7.66 3.06 -11.18
C GLY A 36 7.48 1.54 -11.08
N ARG A 37 8.24 0.76 -11.86
CA ARG A 37 8.32 -0.71 -11.70
C ARG A 37 8.98 -1.12 -10.38
N LYS A 38 10.02 -0.39 -9.96
CA LYS A 38 10.76 -0.60 -8.69
C LYS A 38 10.01 -0.10 -7.46
N GLU A 39 9.17 0.93 -7.58
CA GLU A 39 8.12 1.33 -6.62
C GLU A 39 7.00 0.29 -6.63
N ASN A 40 7.45 -0.96 -6.53
CA ASN A 40 6.78 -2.19 -6.83
C ASN A 40 5.52 -2.23 -5.98
N VAL A 41 4.37 -2.35 -6.64
CA VAL A 41 3.09 -2.54 -5.97
C VAL A 41 3.21 -3.66 -4.95
N LEU A 42 4.01 -4.70 -5.22
CA LEU A 42 4.32 -5.78 -4.27
C LEU A 42 5.12 -5.31 -3.05
N ALA A 43 6.10 -4.42 -3.22
CA ALA A 43 6.83 -3.84 -2.08
C ALA A 43 5.92 -2.95 -1.22
N ARG A 44 4.99 -2.22 -1.85
CA ARG A 44 3.96 -1.46 -1.14
C ARG A 44 2.98 -2.39 -0.43
N LEU A 45 2.51 -3.45 -1.08
CA LEU A 45 1.63 -4.46 -0.50
C LEU A 45 2.31 -5.16 0.69
N ALA A 46 3.58 -5.55 0.58
CA ALA A 46 4.34 -6.15 1.66
C ALA A 46 4.46 -5.21 2.88
N ARG A 47 4.69 -3.91 2.65
CA ARG A 47 4.66 -2.89 3.73
C ARG A 47 3.28 -2.76 4.37
N LEU A 48 2.21 -2.84 3.57
CA LEU A 48 0.84 -2.80 4.06
C LEU A 48 0.50 -4.07 4.85
N GLU A 49 0.89 -5.26 4.38
CA GLU A 49 0.79 -6.53 5.11
C GLU A 49 1.49 -6.42 6.46
N GLN A 50 2.75 -5.97 6.50
CA GLN A 50 3.46 -5.79 7.77
C GLN A 50 2.75 -4.84 8.74
N ARG A 51 2.06 -3.81 8.23
CA ARG A 51 1.40 -2.79 9.06
C ARG A 51 0.00 -3.20 9.51
N TYR A 52 -0.75 -3.87 8.65
CA TYR A 52 -2.18 -4.11 8.83
C TYR A 52 -2.55 -5.60 8.98
N TRP A 53 -1.62 -6.54 8.80
CA TRP A 53 -1.80 -7.94 9.18
C TRP A 53 -1.37 -8.12 10.64
N LEU A 54 -2.36 -8.24 11.53
CA LEU A 54 -2.16 -8.27 12.97
C LEU A 54 -2.35 -9.68 13.50
N LYS A 55 -1.52 -10.08 14.47
CA LYS A 55 -1.68 -11.35 15.19
C LYS A 55 -2.24 -11.07 16.58
N CYS A 56 -3.37 -11.70 16.90
CA CYS A 56 -3.96 -11.59 18.23
C CYS A 56 -3.05 -12.28 19.27
N PRO A 57 -2.69 -11.61 20.39
CA PRO A 57 -1.87 -12.21 21.44
C PRO A 57 -2.60 -13.32 22.21
N GLU A 58 -3.92 -13.25 22.30
CA GLU A 58 -4.74 -14.19 23.09
C GLU A 58 -5.00 -15.49 22.34
N CYS A 59 -5.49 -15.42 21.09
CA CYS A 59 -5.84 -16.62 20.32
C CYS A 59 -4.82 -17.00 19.23
N GLY A 60 -3.78 -16.19 19.03
CA GLY A 60 -2.74 -16.42 18.01
C GLY A 60 -3.20 -16.25 16.56
N ARG A 61 -4.49 -15.96 16.32
CA ARG A 61 -5.06 -15.82 14.97
C ARG A 61 -4.61 -14.51 14.33
N SER A 62 -4.26 -14.58 13.05
CA SER A 62 -3.90 -13.39 12.27
C SER A 62 -5.10 -12.84 11.50
N PHE A 63 -5.23 -11.53 11.41
CA PHE A 63 -6.35 -10.86 10.76
C PHE A 63 -5.93 -9.49 10.19
N TRP A 64 -6.68 -9.02 9.19
CA TRP A 64 -6.50 -7.66 8.66
C TRP A 64 -7.13 -6.62 9.57
N ALA A 65 -6.38 -5.57 9.86
CA ALA A 65 -6.87 -4.43 10.60
C ALA A 65 -7.91 -3.68 9.76
N SER A 66 -9.13 -3.58 10.26
CA SER A 66 -10.20 -2.79 9.64
C SER A 66 -10.71 -1.72 10.62
N PRO A 67 -11.33 -0.63 10.13
CA PRO A 67 -11.91 0.40 10.98
C PRO A 67 -12.98 -0.13 11.95
N GLU A 68 -13.72 -1.17 11.54
CA GLU A 68 -14.76 -1.82 12.34
C GLU A 68 -14.19 -2.52 13.59
N LEU A 69 -12.94 -2.95 13.53
CA LEU A 69 -12.25 -3.62 14.63
C LEU A 69 -11.61 -2.64 15.60
N VAL A 70 -11.69 -1.33 15.36
CA VAL A 70 -11.07 -0.33 16.22
C VAL A 70 -11.73 -0.35 17.60
N GLY A 71 -10.95 -0.74 18.61
CA GLY A 71 -11.34 -0.72 20.01
C GLY A 71 -10.97 0.60 20.66
N THR A 72 -11.94 1.28 21.26
CA THR A 72 -11.69 2.43 22.14
C THR A 72 -11.65 1.98 23.61
N LYS A 73 -10.79 2.61 24.41
CA LYS A 73 -10.85 2.48 25.87
C LYS A 73 -12.10 3.23 26.35
N THR A 74 -13.00 2.50 27.02
CA THR A 74 -14.32 2.98 27.47
C THR A 74 -14.26 4.25 28.29
N PHE A 75 -13.18 4.44 29.06
CA PHE A 75 -13.07 5.54 30.02
C PHE A 75 -12.30 6.76 29.50
N SER A 76 -11.42 6.59 28.51
CA SER A 76 -10.56 7.67 28.00
C SER A 76 -10.94 8.15 26.61
N GLY A 77 -11.80 7.43 25.89
CA GLY A 77 -12.10 7.67 24.47
C GLY A 77 -10.93 7.42 23.52
N LYS A 78 -9.70 7.32 24.04
CA LYS A 78 -8.49 7.00 23.27
C LYS A 78 -8.61 5.65 22.58
N VAL A 79 -8.11 5.61 21.34
CA VAL A 79 -8.00 4.37 20.58
C VAL A 79 -7.02 3.45 21.28
N SER A 80 -7.48 2.26 21.62
CA SER A 80 -6.72 1.26 22.35
C SER A 80 -5.99 0.29 21.43
N GLY A 81 -6.53 0.04 20.24
CA GLY A 81 -5.99 -0.96 19.32
C GLY A 81 -7.07 -1.55 18.40
N TYR A 82 -6.77 -2.71 17.83
CA TYR A 82 -7.69 -3.51 17.03
C TYR A 82 -8.17 -4.74 17.81
N ARG A 83 -9.49 -4.92 17.91
CA ARG A 83 -10.14 -6.07 18.53
C ARG A 83 -10.02 -7.29 17.63
N CYS A 84 -9.82 -8.45 18.23
CA CYS A 84 -9.84 -9.72 17.52
C CYS A 84 -11.27 -9.98 16.95
N PRO A 85 -11.42 -10.36 15.67
CA PRO A 85 -12.73 -10.67 15.08
C PRO A 85 -13.30 -12.03 15.51
N GLU A 86 -12.59 -12.76 16.37
CA GLU A 86 -12.96 -14.12 16.76
C GLU A 86 -14.05 -14.09 17.84
N LYS A 87 -15.14 -14.84 17.65
CA LYS A 87 -16.33 -14.81 18.52
C LYS A 87 -16.02 -15.09 20.01
N ASN A 88 -14.98 -15.87 20.28
CA ASN A 88 -14.58 -16.29 21.63
C ASN A 88 -13.29 -15.60 22.11
N CYS A 89 -12.82 -14.55 21.44
CA CYS A 89 -11.59 -13.85 21.82
C CYS A 89 -11.87 -12.36 22.09
N ARG A 90 -11.46 -11.88 23.26
CA ARG A 90 -11.55 -10.46 23.64
C ARG A 90 -10.21 -9.73 23.52
N GLY A 91 -9.24 -10.33 22.83
CA GLY A 91 -7.91 -9.77 22.65
C GLY A 91 -7.92 -8.45 21.87
N VAL A 92 -7.06 -7.53 22.28
CA VAL A 92 -6.84 -6.25 21.62
C VAL A 92 -5.36 -6.13 21.24
N VAL A 93 -5.08 -5.90 19.97
CA VAL A 93 -3.74 -5.63 19.46
C VAL A 93 -3.50 -4.12 19.56
N PRO A 94 -2.59 -3.64 20.42
CA PRO A 94 -2.40 -2.21 20.65
C PRO A 94 -1.84 -1.50 19.41
N LEU A 95 -2.29 -0.26 19.21
CA LEU A 95 -1.72 0.64 18.21
C LEU A 95 -0.42 1.24 18.77
N GLY A 96 0.71 0.56 18.53
CA GLY A 96 2.03 1.19 18.64
C GLY A 96 2.93 0.78 19.81
N GLU A 97 3.11 -0.51 20.07
CA GLU A 97 4.36 -0.99 20.69
C GLU A 97 4.94 -2.09 19.81
N ARG A 98 5.81 -1.69 18.87
CA ARG A 98 6.74 -2.60 18.21
C ARG A 98 8.13 -2.13 18.62
N SER A 99 8.68 -2.78 19.64
CA SER A 99 10.12 -2.78 19.92
C SER A 99 10.86 -3.46 18.78
#